data_AF-A0AAV8TNM1-F1
#
_entry.id   AF-A0AAV8TNM1-F1
#
_cell.length_a   1.000
_cell.length_b   1.000
_cell.length_c   1.000
_cell.angle_alpha   90.00
_cell.angle_beta   90.00
_cell.angle_gamma   90.00
#
_symmetry.space_group_name_H-M   'P 1'
#
loop_
_entity.id
_entity.type
_entity.pdbx_description
1 polymer ?
#
loop_
_entity_poly.entity_id
_entity_poly.type
_entity_poly.pdbx_seq_one_letter_code
_entity_poly.pdbx_strand_id
1 'polypeptide(L)'
;MGAAVSFIWILQLHKDVPIAIRFYSQGLDFTVNVCTLRYSFMLSFTVNDINSTVTKLMSLGGELDGPIKYEIHGKVAAMRCLNGHILSLYEPV
;
A
#
# COMPACT_ATOMS: atom_id res chain seq x y z
N MET A 1 -7.40 36.56 6.28
CA MET A 1 -6.70 35.51 5.49
C MET A 1 -6.86 34.20 6.23
N GLY A 2 -7.74 33.31 5.78
CA GLY A 2 -7.96 32.00 6.39
C GLY A 2 -7.13 30.94 5.68
N ALA A 3 -6.32 30.19 6.42
CA ALA A 3 -5.60 29.06 5.86
C ALA A 3 -6.58 27.92 5.56
N ALA A 4 -6.66 27.50 4.29
CA ALA A 4 -7.39 26.29 3.91
C ALA A 4 -6.52 25.08 4.27
N VAL A 5 -7.03 24.23 5.16
CA VAL A 5 -6.39 22.96 5.51
C VAL A 5 -6.96 21.91 4.56
N SER A 6 -6.13 21.34 3.68
CA SER A 6 -6.53 20.26 2.79
C SER A 6 -6.15 18.91 3.40
N PHE A 7 -7.11 17.98 3.43
CA PHE A 7 -6.84 16.59 3.77
C PHE A 7 -6.41 15.88 2.50
N ILE A 8 -5.14 15.47 2.45
CA ILE A 8 -4.53 14.82 1.27
C ILE A 8 -4.81 13.30 1.28
N TRP A 9 -5.09 12.74 2.47
CA TRP A 9 -5.36 11.31 2.63
C TRP A 9 -6.49 11.08 3.64
N ILE A 10 -7.51 10.33 3.24
CA ILE A 10 -8.62 9.92 4.10
C ILE A 10 -8.64 8.39 4.16
N LEU A 11 -8.54 7.85 5.37
CA LEU A 11 -8.66 6.41 5.62
C LEU A 11 -10.10 6.07 6.00
N GLN A 12 -10.81 5.34 5.15
CA GLN A 12 -12.14 4.81 5.44
C GLN A 12 -12.10 3.27 5.48
N LEU A 13 -12.45 2.70 6.64
CA LEU A 13 -12.58 1.25 6.83
C LEU A 13 -13.90 0.77 6.23
N HIS A 14 -13.83 0.00 5.15
CA HIS A 14 -15.01 -0.65 4.55
C HIS A 14 -15.00 -2.15 4.84
N LYS A 15 -16.12 -2.63 5.40
CA LYS A 15 -16.36 -4.06 5.67
C LYS A 15 -16.41 -4.89 4.38
N ASP A 16 -16.96 -4.32 3.32
CA ASP A 16 -17.08 -4.94 1.99
C ASP A 16 -16.40 -4.09 0.92
N VAL A 17 -15.13 -4.40 0.66
CA VAL A 17 -14.27 -3.73 -0.34
C VAL A 17 -14.89 -3.67 -1.73
N PRO A 18 -15.49 -4.76 -2.27
CA PRO A 18 -15.99 -4.75 -3.65
C PRO A 18 -17.19 -3.81 -3.84
N ILE A 19 -18.05 -3.71 -2.82
CA ILE A 19 -19.21 -2.82 -2.82
C ILE A 19 -18.75 -1.37 -2.72
N ALA A 20 -17.77 -1.10 -1.86
CA ALA A 20 -17.18 0.23 -1.73
C ALA A 20 -16.56 0.70 -3.04
N ILE A 21 -15.76 -0.16 -3.70
CA ILE A 21 -15.12 0.16 -4.98
C ILE A 21 -16.16 0.50 -6.04
N ARG A 22 -17.24 -0.28 -6.18
CA ARG A 22 -18.33 0.01 -7.12
C ARG A 22 -18.95 1.38 -6.85
N PHE A 23 -19.20 1.70 -5.59
CA PHE A 23 -19.77 2.99 -5.20
C PHE A 23 -18.83 4.16 -5.53
N TYR A 24 -17.53 4.03 -5.25
CA TYR A 24 -16.55 5.08 -5.53
C TYR A 24 -16.23 5.22 -7.02
N SER A 25 -16.12 4.12 -7.75
CA SER A 25 -15.76 4.16 -9.18
C SER A 25 -16.95 4.51 -10.07
N GLN A 26 -18.15 4.01 -9.76
CA GLN A 26 -19.34 4.22 -10.60
C GLN A 26 -20.23 5.37 -10.11
N GLY A 27 -20.25 5.64 -8.80
CA GLY A 27 -21.06 6.70 -8.21
C GLY A 27 -20.34 8.05 -8.13
N LEU A 28 -19.02 8.04 -7.98
CA LEU A 28 -18.19 9.24 -7.79
C LEU A 28 -17.09 9.41 -8.85
N ASP A 29 -17.00 8.51 -9.83
CA ASP A 29 -16.02 8.55 -10.93
C ASP A 29 -14.54 8.63 -10.46
N PHE A 30 -14.23 8.08 -9.29
CA PHE A 30 -12.85 8.06 -8.80
C PHE A 30 -12.02 6.94 -9.43
N THR A 31 -10.76 7.26 -9.77
CA THR A 31 -9.79 6.28 -10.26
C THR A 31 -9.26 5.47 -9.08
N VAL A 32 -9.62 4.19 -9.01
CA VAL A 32 -9.12 3.28 -7.97
C VAL A 32 -7.83 2.61 -8.47
N ASN A 33 -6.71 2.91 -7.80
CA ASN A 33 -5.39 2.48 -8.26
C ASN A 33 -5.05 1.01 -7.93
N VAL A 34 -5.55 0.49 -6.80
CA VAL A 34 -5.29 -0.89 -6.36
C VAL A 34 -6.50 -1.46 -5.60
N CYS A 35 -6.94 -2.66 -5.96
CA CYS A 35 -8.05 -3.39 -5.32
C CYS A 35 -7.69 -4.85 -5.09
N THR A 36 -7.65 -5.30 -3.83
CA THR A 36 -7.37 -6.71 -3.50
C THR A 36 -8.63 -7.39 -2.95
N LEU A 37 -9.08 -8.47 -3.61
CA LEU A 37 -10.37 -9.13 -3.38
C LEU A 37 -10.52 -9.81 -2.01
N ARG A 38 -9.44 -10.02 -1.25
CA ARG A 38 -9.48 -10.78 0.02
C ARG A 38 -9.25 -9.96 1.27
N TYR A 39 -8.53 -8.84 1.22
CA TYR A 39 -8.35 -7.96 2.37
C TYR A 39 -8.16 -6.53 1.90
N SER A 40 -9.06 -5.65 2.36
CA SER A 40 -8.88 -4.21 2.38
C SER A 40 -7.50 -3.87 2.92
N PHE A 41 -6.82 -2.97 2.22
CA PHE A 41 -5.64 -2.21 2.67
C PHE A 41 -4.27 -2.82 2.30
N MET A 42 -3.68 -2.28 1.23
CA MET A 42 -2.23 -2.36 0.97
C MET A 42 -1.58 -1.13 1.61
N LEU A 43 -0.71 -1.35 2.57
CA LEU A 43 0.00 -0.29 3.28
C LEU A 43 1.32 0.01 2.59
N SER A 44 1.51 1.23 2.09
CA SER A 44 2.78 1.66 1.49
C SER A 44 3.63 2.41 2.50
N PHE A 45 4.85 1.97 2.72
CA PHE A 45 5.82 2.60 3.61
C PHE A 45 7.06 3.05 2.83
N THR A 46 7.46 4.29 3.02
CA THR A 46 8.75 4.79 2.54
C THR A 46 9.84 4.35 3.52
N VAL A 47 10.90 3.74 3.00
CA VAL A 47 12.03 3.21 3.77
C VAL A 47 13.33 3.76 3.20
N ASN A 48 14.35 3.93 4.06
CA ASN A 48 15.65 4.44 3.63
C ASN A 48 16.53 3.35 2.98
N ASP A 49 16.33 2.09 3.35
CA ASP A 49 17.05 0.96 2.78
C ASP A 49 16.13 -0.27 2.73
N ILE A 50 15.75 -0.65 1.51
CA ILE A 50 14.78 -1.71 1.25
C ILE A 50 15.38 -3.08 1.54
N ASN A 51 16.67 -3.28 1.30
CA ASN A 51 17.33 -4.58 1.44
C ASN A 51 17.41 -5.00 2.92
N SER A 52 17.83 -4.10 3.80
CA SER A 52 17.87 -4.30 5.24
C SER A 52 16.46 -4.44 5.81
N THR A 53 15.51 -3.64 5.35
CA THR A 53 14.12 -3.70 5.82
C THR A 53 13.46 -5.03 5.44
N VAL A 54 13.59 -5.47 4.19
CA VAL A 54 13.10 -6.77 3.72
C VAL A 54 13.72 -7.91 4.52
N THR A 55 15.04 -7.90 4.71
CA THR A 55 15.75 -8.92 5.50
C THR A 55 15.25 -8.98 6.95
N LYS A 56 15.04 -7.82 7.57
CA LYS A 56 14.50 -7.72 8.93
C LYS A 56 13.07 -8.26 9.01
N LEU A 57 12.21 -7.90 8.07
CA LEU A 57 10.83 -8.38 8.03
C LEU A 57 10.75 -9.89 7.75
N MET A 58 11.62 -10.42 6.88
CA MET A 58 11.73 -11.87 6.67
C MET A 58 12.17 -12.60 7.94
N SER A 59 13.12 -12.03 8.69
CA SER A 59 13.55 -12.58 9.98
C SER A 59 12.44 -12.58 11.05
N LEU A 60 11.44 -11.72 10.91
CA LEU A 60 10.27 -11.66 11.78
C LEU A 60 9.11 -12.57 11.33
N GLY A 61 9.30 -13.35 10.26
CA GLY A 61 8.29 -14.27 9.70
C GLY A 61 7.43 -13.69 8.59
N GLY A 62 7.77 -12.52 8.06
CA GLY A 62 7.19 -12.02 6.82
C GLY A 62 7.74 -12.72 5.58
N GLU A 63 6.98 -12.75 4.50
CA GLU A 63 7.43 -13.33 3.23
C GLU A 63 7.59 -12.20 2.20
N LEU A 64 8.66 -12.24 1.42
CA LEU A 64 8.81 -11.33 0.28
C LEU A 64 7.95 -11.84 -0.89
N ASP A 65 7.03 -11.02 -1.37
CA ASP A 65 6.11 -11.35 -2.46
C ASP A 65 6.71 -10.90 -3.80
N GLY A 66 7.49 -11.80 -4.41
CA GLY A 66 8.20 -11.56 -5.68
C GLY A 66 9.55 -10.83 -5.52
N PRO A 67 10.21 -10.47 -6.62
CA PRO A 67 11.50 -9.78 -6.56
C PRO A 67 11.34 -8.30 -6.21
N ILE A 68 12.38 -7.71 -5.62
CA ILE A 68 12.49 -6.26 -5.46
C ILE A 68 12.59 -5.64 -6.86
N LYS A 69 11.69 -4.69 -7.17
CA LYS A 69 11.68 -3.94 -8.43
C LYS A 69 12.54 -2.70 -8.30
N TYR A 70 13.38 -2.49 -9.31
CA TYR A 70 14.22 -1.30 -9.43
C TYR A 70 13.64 -0.43 -10.53
N GLU A 71 13.04 0.69 -10.15
CA GLU A 71 12.44 1.64 -11.08
C GLU A 71 13.24 2.95 -11.12
N ILE A 72 12.97 3.76 -12.14
CA ILE A 72 13.64 5.06 -12.35
C ILE A 72 13.46 6.03 -11.18
N HIS A 73 12.39 5.88 -10.39
CA HIS A 73 12.07 6.75 -9.26
C HIS A 73 12.46 6.16 -7.90
N GLY A 74 12.94 4.92 -7.84
CA GLY A 74 13.23 4.25 -6.57
C GLY A 74 13.06 2.73 -6.63
N LYS A 75 13.29 2.07 -5.51
CA LYS A 75 13.13 0.62 -5.35
C LYS A 75 11.77 0.33 -4.71
N VAL A 76 11.13 -0.74 -5.15
CA VAL A 76 9.81 -1.17 -4.64
C VAL A 76 9.85 -2.65 -4.28
N ALA A 77 9.28 -3.02 -3.14
CA ALA A 77 9.13 -4.41 -2.70
C ALA A 77 7.75 -4.63 -2.10
N ALA A 78 7.19 -5.83 -2.27
CA ALA A 78 5.95 -6.22 -1.61
C ALA A 78 6.26 -7.29 -0.55
N MET A 79 5.77 -7.10 0.66
CA MET A 79 5.96 -8.01 1.79
C MET A 79 4.60 -8.53 2.26
N ARG A 80 4.47 -9.84 2.43
CA ARG A 80 3.32 -10.48 3.06
C ARG A 80 3.58 -10.67 4.54
N CYS A 81 2.69 -10.16 5.38
CA CYS A 81 2.69 -10.37 6.82
C CYS A 81 2.13 -11.74 7.19
N LEU A 82 2.38 -12.19 8.43
CA LEU A 82 1.89 -13.47 8.98
C LEU A 82 0.36 -13.60 8.96
N ASN A 83 -0.37 -12.48 8.94
CA ASN A 83 -1.83 -12.45 8.85
C ASN A 83 -2.36 -12.40 7.41
N GLY A 84 -1.50 -12.51 6.41
CA GLY A 84 -1.85 -12.47 5.00
C GLY A 84 -2.06 -11.07 4.43
N HIS A 85 -1.80 -10.00 5.19
CA HIS A 85 -1.81 -8.63 4.66
C HIS A 85 -0.56 -8.35 3.83
N ILE A 86 -0.72 -7.49 2.82
CA ILE A 86 0.36 -7.07 1.94
C ILE A 86 0.79 -5.65 2.31
N LEU A 87 2.07 -5.52 2.61
CA LEU A 87 2.81 -4.28 2.76
C LEU A 87 3.55 -3.99 1.46
N SER A 88 3.56 -2.73 1.04
CA SER A 88 4.43 -2.22 -0.01
C SER A 88 5.53 -1.39 0.63
N LEU A 89 6.76 -1.60 0.21
CA LEU A 89 7.93 -0.83 0.62
C LEU A 89 8.42 -0.03 -0.58
N TYR A 90 8.77 1.22 -0.34
CA TYR A 90 9.32 2.11 -1.35
C TYR A 90 10.58 2.79 -0.82
N GLU A 91 11.69 2.69 -1.53
CA GLU A 91 12.92 3.42 -1.23
C GLU A 91 13.15 4.45 -2.35
N PRO A 92 13.07 5.76 -2.07
CA PRO A 92 13.39 6.79 -3.05
C PRO A 92 14.90 6.79 -3.37
N VAL A 93 15.25 7.16 -4.61
CA VAL A 93 16.64 7.38 -5.04
C VAL A 93 17.28 8.62 -4.42
#